data_AF-A0A314Y898-F1
#
_entry.id   AF-A0A314Y898-F1
#
_cell.length_a   1.000
_cell.length_b   1.000
_cell.length_c   1.000
_cell.angle_alpha   90.00
_cell.angle_beta   90.00
_cell.angle_gamma   90.00
#
_symmetry.space_group_name_H-M   'P 1'
#
loop_
_entity.id
_entity.type
_entity.pdbx_description
1 polymer ?
#
loop_
_entity_poly.entity_id
_entity_poly.type
_entity_poly.pdbx_seq_one_letter_code
_entity_poly.pdbx_strand_id
1 'polypeptide(L)'
;MAECLKHDIQKWNEHQQQRREHGQKEKKMKTLELNITSVARCLGLMLPPTDQLMYETVARKLFQPGESQSEFSNPMSLQQRLQKEVLVPLRQTLAPANEEGANKWGYDPCPAYDRKPNVGASAAHKYMLVLKKAIASESVSENMIEASAVLPHWIVRYAVEYNGRYERAAELQWKRMVEDVYKKQGRLNNCLAVCDAGASVSVALGLFVSELSQGPWEGKVVNYSQNPQLHLVRGEDLKSKFSFMHSLEECEDWEVDLGKVFDLILEVAVNENVKAEQMVRKVFVFTFFKQFHDGCWKPRCGNYEEIQRKFKEKGYAVPHLVIWNLISVGYAPLRTEEPGVTLLGGFSDAMLKSFLENDGQLGPNQVMELAISPQCYQTLAVFD
;
A
#
# COMPACT_ATOMS: atom_id res chain seq x y z
N MET A 1 -17.10 9.75 19.49
CA MET A 1 -16.13 10.41 18.60
C MET A 1 -15.71 11.78 19.13
N ALA A 2 -16.61 12.79 19.15
CA ALA A 2 -16.25 14.14 19.64
C ALA A 2 -15.73 14.17 21.09
N GLU A 3 -16.35 13.40 22.01
CA GLU A 3 -15.89 13.32 23.41
C GLU A 3 -14.51 12.65 23.55
N CYS A 4 -14.22 11.63 22.74
CA CYS A 4 -12.89 11.02 22.68
C CYS A 4 -11.84 12.03 22.17
N LEU A 5 -12.22 12.85 21.19
CA LEU A 5 -11.34 13.88 20.64
C LEU A 5 -11.13 15.04 21.64
N LYS A 6 -12.14 15.41 22.45
CA LYS A 6 -11.97 16.36 23.57
C LYS A 6 -10.97 15.84 24.60
N HIS A 7 -11.10 14.57 24.98
CA HIS A 7 -10.16 13.90 25.87
C HIS A 7 -8.73 13.89 25.29
N ASP A 8 -8.59 13.63 23.98
CA ASP A 8 -7.28 13.62 23.31
C ASP A 8 -6.66 15.02 23.23
N ILE A 9 -7.47 16.07 22.99
CA ILE A 9 -7.03 17.47 23.05
C ILE A 9 -6.58 17.85 24.46
N GLN A 10 -7.32 17.41 25.49
CA GLN A 10 -6.97 17.70 26.88
C GLN A 10 -5.61 17.07 27.24
N LYS A 11 -5.42 15.78 26.93
CA LYS A 11 -4.13 15.10 27.11
C LYS A 11 -3.01 15.74 26.31
N TRP A 12 -3.29 16.21 25.10
CA TRP A 12 -2.33 16.92 24.28
C TRP A 12 -1.89 18.24 24.93
N ASN A 13 -2.83 19.04 25.43
CA ASN A 13 -2.55 20.29 26.13
C ASN A 13 -1.73 20.05 27.41
N GLU A 14 -2.07 19.04 28.20
CA GLU A 14 -1.33 18.62 29.40
C GLU A 14 0.12 18.24 29.05
N HIS A 15 0.31 17.48 27.96
CA HIS A 15 1.65 17.11 27.48
C HIS A 15 2.46 18.33 26.97
N GLN A 16 1.83 19.29 26.28
CA GLN A 16 2.50 20.52 25.84
C GLN A 16 2.88 21.44 27.01
N GLN A 17 2.08 21.46 28.06
CA GLN A 17 2.38 22.18 29.31
C GLN A 17 3.62 21.57 29.98
N GLN A 18 3.65 20.24 30.14
CA GLN A 18 4.79 19.51 30.71
C GLN A 18 6.09 19.71 29.91
N ARG A 19 6.00 19.75 28.57
CA ARG A 19 7.14 20.06 27.70
C ARG A 19 7.70 21.48 27.88
N ARG A 20 6.84 22.46 28.12
CA ARG A 20 7.24 23.86 28.36
C ARG A 20 7.88 24.05 29.73
N GLU A 21 7.40 23.32 30.73
CA GLU A 21 7.91 23.38 32.11
C GLU A 21 9.27 22.69 32.29
N HIS A 22 9.62 21.70 31.45
CA HIS A 22 10.86 20.91 31.56
C HIS A 22 11.99 21.36 30.61
N GLY A 23 12.05 22.64 30.28
CA GLY A 23 12.96 23.22 29.27
C GLY A 23 14.39 22.64 29.22
N GLN A 24 14.84 22.32 28.00
CA GLN A 24 16.25 22.28 27.54
C GLN A 24 17.29 21.60 28.45
N LYS A 25 16.99 20.45 29.06
CA LYS A 25 18.04 19.50 29.47
C LYS A 25 18.02 18.28 28.56
N GLU A 26 18.79 18.40 27.50
CA GLU A 26 18.82 17.54 26.31
C GLU A 26 19.41 16.13 26.50
N LYS A 27 19.53 15.61 27.73
CA LYS A 27 20.08 14.26 27.95
C LYS A 27 19.28 13.48 29.00
N LYS A 28 18.57 12.45 28.50
CA LYS A 28 17.68 11.50 29.21
C LYS A 28 16.29 12.03 29.56
N MET A 29 15.49 12.37 28.55
CA MET A 29 14.04 12.40 28.72
C MET A 29 13.50 11.02 28.32
N LYS A 30 12.97 10.25 29.28
CA LYS A 30 12.09 9.10 28.98
C LYS A 30 10.95 9.66 28.13
N THR A 31 10.75 9.08 26.94
CA THR A 31 9.67 9.45 26.02
C THR A 31 8.34 9.39 26.77
N LEU A 32 7.74 10.54 27.09
CA LEU A 32 6.40 10.60 27.65
C LEU A 32 5.44 10.08 26.56
N GLU A 33 4.84 8.91 26.77
CA GLU A 33 3.88 8.35 25.82
C GLU A 33 2.56 9.13 25.88
N LEU A 34 2.25 9.83 24.80
CA LEU A 34 0.97 10.51 24.61
C LEU A 34 -0.10 9.45 24.28
N ASN A 35 -0.83 9.01 25.31
CA ASN A 35 -1.85 7.97 25.17
C ASN A 35 -3.21 8.57 24.76
N ILE A 36 -3.38 8.77 23.45
CA ILE A 36 -4.62 9.24 22.81
C ILE A 36 -5.50 8.06 22.33
N THR A 37 -6.80 8.31 22.16
CA THR A 37 -7.75 7.29 21.70
C THR A 37 -7.59 6.94 20.22
N SER A 38 -8.09 5.76 19.81
CA SER A 38 -8.09 5.30 18.41
C SER A 38 -8.80 6.27 17.45
N VAL A 39 -9.74 7.07 17.96
CA VAL A 39 -10.54 8.04 17.22
C VAL A 39 -9.67 9.12 16.54
N ALA A 40 -8.65 9.62 17.23
CA ALA A 40 -7.73 10.61 16.66
C ALA A 40 -6.82 10.01 15.58
N ARG A 41 -6.54 8.70 15.61
CA ARG A 41 -5.89 7.99 14.49
C ARG A 41 -6.84 7.82 13.29
N CYS A 42 -8.10 7.47 13.54
CA CYS A 42 -9.11 7.31 12.49
C CYS A 42 -9.36 8.59 11.69
N LEU A 43 -9.44 9.75 12.35
CA LEU A 43 -9.65 11.05 11.69
C LEU A 43 -8.40 11.58 10.95
N GLY A 44 -7.21 11.03 11.25
CA GLY A 44 -5.96 11.37 10.57
C GLY A 44 -5.77 10.69 9.21
N LEU A 45 -6.55 9.64 8.91
CA LEU A 45 -6.47 8.81 7.71
C LEU A 45 -7.65 9.01 6.74
N MET A 46 -8.57 9.95 7.01
CA MET A 46 -9.74 10.18 6.14
C MET A 46 -9.47 11.37 5.21
N LEU A 47 -9.72 11.17 3.90
CA LEU A 47 -9.64 12.23 2.89
C LEU A 47 -10.99 12.96 2.73
N PRO A 48 -10.99 14.23 2.28
CA PRO A 48 -12.08 15.18 2.54
C PRO A 48 -13.43 15.03 1.81
N PRO A 49 -13.64 14.29 0.69
CA PRO A 49 -14.91 14.45 -0.01
C PRO A 49 -16.08 13.67 0.58
N THR A 50 -15.85 12.49 1.16
CA THR A 50 -16.92 11.51 1.42
C THR A 50 -17.58 11.63 2.81
N ASP A 51 -16.98 12.37 3.74
CA ASP A 51 -17.41 12.41 5.15
C ASP A 51 -17.70 13.82 5.69
N GLN A 52 -18.17 14.72 4.82
CA GLN A 52 -18.46 16.13 5.16
C GLN A 52 -19.37 16.26 6.41
N LEU A 53 -20.42 15.43 6.49
CA LEU A 53 -21.36 15.40 7.62
C LEU A 53 -20.71 14.94 8.94
N MET A 54 -19.76 14.02 8.89
CA MET A 54 -19.08 13.51 10.08
C MET A 54 -18.09 14.54 10.63
N TYR A 55 -17.30 15.17 9.76
CA TYR A 55 -16.40 16.26 10.13
C TYR A 55 -17.16 17.46 10.68
N GLU A 56 -18.27 17.84 10.05
CA GLU A 56 -19.14 18.91 10.49
C GLU A 56 -19.77 18.60 11.86
N THR A 57 -20.31 17.39 12.04
CA THR A 57 -20.93 16.96 13.32
C THR A 57 -19.90 16.95 14.46
N VAL A 58 -18.68 16.52 14.20
CA VAL A 58 -17.59 16.53 15.19
C VAL A 58 -17.13 17.96 15.48
N ALA A 59 -16.97 18.81 14.46
CA ALA A 59 -16.59 20.21 14.62
C ALA A 59 -17.63 21.00 15.44
N ARG A 60 -18.92 20.86 15.13
CA ARG A 60 -20.02 21.51 15.86
C ARG A 60 -20.13 21.08 17.33
N LYS A 61 -19.66 19.88 17.67
CA LYS A 61 -19.61 19.38 19.07
C LYS A 61 -18.35 19.82 19.83
N LEU A 62 -17.31 20.23 19.12
CA LEU A 62 -16.03 20.67 19.67
C LEU A 62 -15.98 22.18 19.87
N PHE A 63 -16.42 22.94 18.87
CA PHE A 63 -16.44 24.40 18.91
C PHE A 63 -17.81 24.87 19.41
N GLN A 64 -17.83 25.80 20.37
CA GLN A 64 -19.07 26.46 20.78
C GLN A 64 -19.39 27.65 19.86
N PRO A 65 -20.66 28.08 19.72
CA PRO A 65 -21.07 29.18 18.83
C PRO A 65 -20.56 30.59 19.20
N GLY A 66 -19.61 30.71 20.13
CA GLY A 66 -19.34 31.95 20.87
C GLY A 66 -18.40 32.97 20.22
N GLU A 67 -17.70 32.66 19.13
CA GLU A 67 -16.58 33.52 18.67
C GLU A 67 -16.72 34.06 17.23
N SER A 68 -17.58 33.46 16.39
CA SER A 68 -17.93 34.01 15.06
C SER A 68 -19.14 33.28 14.47
N GLN A 69 -20.33 33.88 14.51
CA GLN A 69 -21.56 33.25 13.98
C GLN A 69 -21.51 32.99 12.47
N SER A 70 -20.70 33.75 11.72
CA SER A 70 -20.54 33.59 10.27
C SER A 70 -19.70 32.36 9.91
N GLU A 71 -18.67 32.04 10.71
CA GLU A 71 -17.84 30.84 10.52
C GLU A 71 -18.54 29.56 10.99
N PHE A 72 -19.43 29.66 11.98
CA PHE A 72 -20.20 28.52 12.50
C PHE A 72 -21.36 28.09 11.58
N SER A 73 -21.84 29.00 10.73
CA SER A 73 -22.91 28.71 9.78
C SER A 73 -22.41 28.03 8.49
N ASN A 74 -21.12 28.17 8.17
CA ASN A 74 -20.53 27.58 6.98
C ASN A 74 -19.79 26.26 7.34
N PRO A 75 -20.24 25.09 6.83
CA PRO A 75 -19.62 23.79 7.08
C PRO A 75 -18.13 23.74 6.70
N MET A 76 -17.75 24.44 5.63
CA MET A 76 -16.37 24.46 5.12
C MET A 76 -15.41 25.19 6.08
N SER A 77 -15.83 26.29 6.69
CA SER A 77 -14.99 27.02 7.67
C SER A 77 -14.84 26.24 8.97
N LEU A 78 -15.90 25.58 9.45
CA LEU A 78 -15.84 24.69 10.62
C LEU A 78 -14.90 23.50 10.40
N GLN A 79 -14.91 22.92 9.20
CA GLN A 79 -13.99 21.84 8.83
C GLN A 79 -12.54 22.32 8.78
N GLN A 80 -12.27 23.48 8.15
CA GLN A 80 -10.94 24.08 8.12
C GLN A 80 -10.41 24.40 9.52
N ARG A 81 -11.29 24.89 10.41
CA ARG A 81 -10.96 25.16 11.81
C ARG A 81 -10.63 23.87 12.56
N LEU A 82 -11.46 22.82 12.45
CA LEU A 82 -11.17 21.50 13.02
C LEU A 82 -9.82 20.94 12.54
N GLN A 83 -9.54 21.11 11.24
CA GLN A 83 -8.29 20.64 10.65
C GLN A 83 -7.09 21.41 11.19
N LYS A 84 -7.15 22.74 11.22
CA LYS A 84 -6.05 23.63 11.62
C LYS A 84 -5.78 23.63 13.12
N GLU A 85 -6.82 23.67 13.94
CA GLU A 85 -6.68 23.86 15.40
C GLU A 85 -6.54 22.54 16.16
N VAL A 86 -7.05 21.43 15.62
CA VAL A 86 -7.10 20.14 16.34
C VAL A 86 -6.30 19.07 15.60
N LEU A 87 -6.66 18.77 14.35
CA LEU A 87 -6.11 17.59 13.67
C LEU A 87 -4.66 17.78 13.20
N VAL A 88 -4.26 18.97 12.76
CA VAL A 88 -2.86 19.25 12.36
C VAL A 88 -1.91 19.20 13.58
N PRO A 89 -2.18 19.87 14.71
CA PRO A 89 -1.30 19.80 15.88
C PRO A 89 -1.21 18.40 16.51
N LEU A 90 -2.33 17.66 16.58
CA LEU A 90 -2.32 16.27 17.02
C LEU A 90 -1.44 15.40 16.10
N ARG A 91 -1.55 15.54 14.78
CA ARG A 91 -0.70 14.82 13.81
C ARG A 91 0.78 15.14 13.99
N GLN A 92 1.14 16.41 14.17
CA GLN A 92 2.53 16.83 14.39
C GLN A 92 3.11 16.26 15.69
N THR A 93 2.27 16.03 16.70
CA THR A 93 2.72 15.55 18.02
C THR A 93 2.77 14.02 18.09
N LEU A 94 1.95 13.33 17.29
CA LEU A 94 1.99 11.87 17.12
C LEU A 94 3.07 11.41 16.13
N ALA A 95 3.61 12.33 15.34
CA ALA A 95 4.78 12.06 14.53
C ALA A 95 5.95 11.69 15.46
N PRO A 96 6.64 10.55 15.24
CA PRO A 96 7.76 10.16 16.08
C PRO A 96 8.81 11.28 16.11
N ALA A 97 9.28 11.62 17.30
CA ALA A 97 10.53 12.36 17.44
C ALA A 97 11.67 11.39 17.16
N ASN A 98 12.01 11.24 15.89
CA ASN A 98 13.30 10.88 15.30
C ASN A 98 13.07 10.78 13.79
N GLU A 99 14.09 11.18 13.03
CA GLU A 99 14.07 11.29 11.57
C GLU A 99 13.56 10.02 10.87
N GLU A 100 13.09 10.20 9.64
CA GLU A 100 12.47 9.22 8.75
C GLU A 100 10.95 9.08 8.94
N GLY A 101 10.20 9.38 7.88
CA GLY A 101 8.74 9.37 7.84
C GLY A 101 8.07 8.00 8.06
N ALA A 102 8.80 7.03 8.58
CA ALA A 102 8.26 5.80 9.13
C ALA A 102 7.88 6.01 10.60
N ASN A 103 6.83 5.35 11.08
CA ASN A 103 6.71 5.18 12.53
C ASN A 103 7.91 4.35 13.04
N LYS A 104 8.07 4.22 14.37
CA LYS A 104 9.14 3.44 15.04
C LYS A 104 9.24 1.95 14.60
N TRP A 105 8.37 1.51 13.70
CA TRP A 105 8.26 0.17 13.14
C TRP A 105 8.58 0.11 11.63
N GLY A 106 9.11 1.17 11.02
CA GLY A 106 9.42 1.18 9.58
C GLY A 106 8.17 1.36 8.69
N TYR A 107 7.01 1.65 9.27
CA TYR A 107 5.75 1.77 8.55
C TYR A 107 5.54 3.22 8.11
N ASP A 108 5.53 3.48 6.79
CA ASP A 108 5.08 4.75 6.22
C ASP A 108 3.54 4.71 6.04
N PRO A 109 2.76 5.39 6.88
CA PRO A 109 1.30 5.33 6.80
C PRO A 109 0.73 6.09 5.60
N CYS A 110 1.57 6.77 4.81
CA CYS A 110 1.11 7.68 3.77
C CYS A 110 1.93 7.54 2.48
N PRO A 111 1.72 6.47 1.69
CA PRO A 111 2.14 6.44 0.29
C PRO A 111 1.28 7.33 -0.61
N ALA A 112 0.26 8.00 -0.05
CA ALA A 112 -0.48 9.07 -0.73
C ALA A 112 0.41 10.32 -0.90
N TYR A 113 0.99 10.41 -2.09
CA TYR A 113 1.47 11.53 -2.93
C TYR A 113 1.85 12.93 -2.38
N ASP A 114 1.56 13.33 -1.15
CA ASP A 114 1.79 14.73 -0.72
C ASP A 114 3.05 14.95 0.13
N ARG A 115 3.78 13.90 0.50
CA ARG A 115 5.04 14.05 1.23
C ARG A 115 6.22 13.88 0.28
N LYS A 116 6.94 14.98 0.00
CA LYS A 116 8.34 14.89 -0.43
C LYS A 116 9.06 14.08 0.66
N PRO A 117 9.56 12.87 0.38
CA PRO A 117 10.37 12.16 1.36
C PRO A 117 11.59 13.03 1.65
N ASN A 118 12.26 12.82 2.79
CA ASN A 118 13.65 13.25 2.90
C ASN A 118 14.47 12.32 1.97
N VAL A 119 14.41 12.59 0.66
CA VAL A 119 14.90 11.74 -0.43
C VAL A 119 16.41 11.51 -0.34
N GLY A 120 17.15 12.35 0.41
CA GLY A 120 18.61 12.28 0.50
C GLY A 120 19.20 11.06 1.22
N ALA A 121 18.42 10.25 1.95
CA ALA A 121 18.97 9.25 2.87
C ALA A 121 18.79 7.76 2.48
N SER A 122 17.81 7.40 1.64
CA SER A 122 17.54 5.98 1.38
C SER A 122 18.62 5.31 0.52
N ALA A 123 18.93 4.05 0.80
CA ALA A 123 19.89 3.27 0.02
C ALA A 123 19.52 3.21 -1.47
N ALA A 124 18.21 3.08 -1.76
CA ALA A 124 17.67 3.16 -3.11
C ALA A 124 18.01 4.49 -3.80
N HIS A 125 17.87 5.62 -3.10
CA HIS A 125 18.22 6.93 -3.69
C HIS A 125 19.70 7.05 -4.02
N LYS A 126 20.57 6.64 -3.09
CA LYS A 126 22.03 6.67 -3.28
C LYS A 126 22.41 5.82 -4.50
N TYR A 127 21.84 4.62 -4.62
CA TYR A 127 22.05 3.74 -5.76
C TYR A 127 21.57 4.37 -7.07
N MET A 128 20.33 4.89 -7.11
CA MET A 128 19.77 5.52 -8.32
C MET A 128 20.58 6.75 -8.77
N LEU A 129 21.14 7.51 -7.82
CA LEU A 129 22.04 8.63 -8.13
C LEU A 129 23.36 8.16 -8.77
N VAL A 130 23.97 7.10 -8.23
CA VAL A 130 25.20 6.51 -8.78
C VAL A 130 24.93 5.93 -10.16
N LEU A 131 23.86 5.16 -10.32
CA LEU A 131 23.46 4.58 -11.60
C LEU A 131 23.23 5.67 -12.65
N LYS A 132 22.49 6.74 -12.30
CA LYS A 132 22.29 7.88 -13.19
C LYS A 132 23.62 8.51 -13.64
N LYS A 133 24.55 8.75 -12.72
CA LYS A 133 25.86 9.33 -13.06
C LYS A 133 26.64 8.41 -14.00
N ALA A 134 26.64 7.11 -13.71
CA ALA A 134 27.33 6.12 -14.52
C ALA A 134 26.74 6.06 -15.95
N ILE A 135 25.41 6.17 -16.09
CA ILE A 135 24.74 6.23 -17.40
C ILE A 135 25.18 7.48 -18.17
N ALA A 136 25.25 8.63 -17.49
CA ALA A 136 25.65 9.89 -18.11
C ALA A 136 27.12 9.90 -18.56
N SER A 137 27.98 9.14 -17.89
CA SER A 137 29.38 8.95 -18.29
C SER A 137 29.61 7.76 -19.24
N GLU A 138 28.54 7.17 -19.80
CA GLU A 138 28.58 5.98 -20.69
C GLU A 138 29.38 4.79 -20.14
N SER A 139 29.58 4.77 -18.81
CA SER A 139 30.39 3.77 -18.11
C SER A 139 29.58 2.57 -17.63
N VAL A 140 28.31 2.47 -18.02
CA VAL A 140 27.41 1.41 -17.57
C VAL A 140 27.47 0.23 -18.52
N SER A 141 27.88 -0.91 -17.97
CA SER A 141 27.60 -2.21 -18.57
C SER A 141 26.37 -2.83 -17.88
N GLU A 142 25.57 -3.62 -18.61
CA GLU A 142 24.39 -4.31 -18.07
C GLU A 142 24.73 -5.19 -16.85
N ASN A 143 25.96 -5.70 -16.79
CA ASN A 143 26.47 -6.52 -15.69
C ASN A 143 26.76 -5.74 -14.39
N MET A 144 26.88 -4.41 -14.46
CA MET A 144 27.08 -3.56 -13.27
C MET A 144 25.79 -3.23 -12.53
N ILE A 145 24.63 -3.48 -13.15
CA ILE A 145 23.33 -3.18 -12.55
C ILE A 145 22.92 -4.35 -11.65
N GLU A 146 22.87 -4.10 -10.35
CA GLU A 146 22.42 -5.07 -9.37
C GLU A 146 20.89 -5.12 -9.35
N ALA A 147 20.32 -6.21 -9.86
CA ALA A 147 18.89 -6.39 -10.04
C ALA A 147 18.05 -6.24 -8.75
N SER A 148 18.61 -6.61 -7.60
CA SER A 148 17.97 -6.55 -6.28
C SER A 148 18.22 -5.23 -5.52
N ALA A 149 18.98 -4.29 -6.08
CA ALA A 149 19.37 -3.06 -5.38
C ALA A 149 18.18 -2.14 -5.04
N VAL A 150 17.12 -2.16 -5.87
CA VAL A 150 15.94 -1.30 -5.72
C VAL A 150 14.68 -2.14 -5.90
N LEU A 151 13.70 -1.95 -5.01
CA LEU A 151 12.42 -2.67 -5.08
C LEU A 151 11.50 -2.12 -6.17
N PRO A 152 10.56 -2.93 -6.71
CA PRO A 152 9.69 -2.54 -7.82
C PRO A 152 8.97 -1.19 -7.62
N HIS A 153 8.39 -0.98 -6.44
CA HIS A 153 7.67 0.26 -6.13
C HIS A 153 8.58 1.49 -6.10
N TRP A 154 9.83 1.36 -5.65
CA TRP A 154 10.82 2.44 -5.72
C TRP A 154 11.25 2.70 -7.16
N ILE A 155 11.46 1.66 -7.98
CA ILE A 155 11.86 1.83 -9.39
C ILE A 155 10.80 2.61 -10.17
N VAL A 156 9.54 2.17 -10.08
CA VAL A 156 8.41 2.85 -10.74
C VAL A 156 8.29 4.29 -10.24
N ARG A 157 8.43 4.51 -8.92
CA ARG A 157 8.46 5.86 -8.35
C ARG A 157 9.55 6.74 -8.98
N TYR A 158 10.76 6.23 -9.17
CA TYR A 158 11.84 6.98 -9.84
C TYR A 158 11.58 7.20 -11.34
N ALA A 159 10.85 6.31 -12.01
CA ALA A 159 10.46 6.47 -13.41
C ALA A 159 9.44 7.61 -13.60
N VAL A 160 8.47 7.74 -12.68
CA VAL A 160 7.35 8.67 -12.85
C VAL A 160 7.51 9.99 -12.09
N GLU A 161 8.25 9.98 -10.99
CA GLU A 161 8.50 11.18 -10.19
C GLU A 161 9.78 11.93 -10.63
N TYR A 162 10.15 12.96 -9.86
CA TYR A 162 11.42 13.69 -10.02
C TYR A 162 11.61 14.45 -11.33
N ASN A 163 10.53 14.79 -12.04
CA ASN A 163 10.57 15.51 -13.32
C ASN A 163 11.41 14.78 -14.38
N GLY A 164 11.28 13.45 -14.45
CA GLY A 164 11.96 12.61 -15.43
C GLY A 164 13.46 12.42 -15.20
N ARG A 165 14.02 12.98 -14.11
CA ARG A 165 15.47 12.96 -13.84
C ARG A 165 16.08 11.57 -13.71
N TYR A 166 15.27 10.54 -13.47
CA TYR A 166 15.72 9.16 -13.26
C TYR A 166 15.07 8.17 -14.23
N GLU A 167 14.28 8.62 -15.22
CA GLU A 167 13.55 7.75 -16.17
C GLU A 167 14.45 6.66 -16.75
N ARG A 168 15.55 7.04 -17.41
CA ARG A 168 16.47 6.07 -18.02
C ARG A 168 17.14 5.13 -17.02
N ALA A 169 17.43 5.60 -15.81
CA ALA A 169 18.00 4.74 -14.76
C ALA A 169 16.97 3.73 -14.23
N ALA A 170 15.72 4.16 -14.10
CA ALA A 170 14.62 3.31 -13.66
C ALA A 170 14.27 2.25 -14.70
N GLU A 171 14.23 2.61 -15.98
CA GLU A 171 14.04 1.65 -17.09
C GLU A 171 15.10 0.54 -17.08
N LEU A 172 16.38 0.92 -16.98
CA LEU A 172 17.47 -0.05 -16.97
C LEU A 172 17.43 -0.95 -15.71
N GLN A 173 17.15 -0.37 -14.55
CA GLN A 173 17.00 -1.14 -13.31
C GLN A 173 15.80 -2.10 -13.38
N TRP A 174 14.66 -1.66 -13.92
CA TRP A 174 13.47 -2.49 -14.07
C TRP A 174 13.71 -3.63 -15.04
N LYS A 175 14.26 -3.34 -16.22
CA LYS A 175 14.59 -4.33 -17.23
C LYS A 175 15.50 -5.41 -16.65
N ARG A 176 16.56 -5.00 -15.94
CA ARG A 176 17.49 -5.91 -15.26
C ARG A 176 16.80 -6.76 -14.19
N MET A 177 15.90 -6.17 -13.41
CA MET A 177 15.12 -6.90 -12.40
C MET A 177 14.19 -7.93 -13.04
N VAL A 178 13.31 -7.50 -13.96
CA VAL A 178 12.27 -8.34 -14.55
C VAL A 178 12.85 -9.38 -15.49
N GLU A 179 13.62 -8.97 -16.50
CA GLU A 179 14.09 -9.88 -17.56
C GLU A 179 15.20 -10.81 -17.08
N ASP A 180 16.19 -10.29 -16.35
CA ASP A 180 17.40 -11.06 -16.06
C ASP A 180 17.32 -11.89 -14.78
N VAL A 181 16.44 -11.54 -13.85
CA VAL A 181 16.30 -12.27 -12.59
C VAL A 181 15.00 -13.04 -12.55
N TYR A 182 13.86 -12.34 -12.55
CA TYR A 182 12.60 -13.00 -12.23
C TYR A 182 12.04 -13.83 -13.39
N LYS A 183 12.13 -13.37 -14.64
CA LYS A 183 11.74 -14.17 -15.81
C LYS A 183 12.59 -15.44 -15.94
N LYS A 184 13.91 -15.34 -15.77
CA LYS A 184 14.83 -16.51 -15.86
C LYS A 184 14.62 -17.50 -14.72
N GLN A 185 14.22 -17.03 -13.54
CA GLN A 185 13.89 -17.90 -12.40
C GLN A 185 12.50 -18.55 -12.52
N GLY A 186 11.66 -18.12 -13.47
CA GLY A 186 10.29 -18.62 -13.62
C GLY A 186 9.41 -18.34 -12.40
N ARG A 187 9.66 -17.23 -11.69
CA ARG A 187 8.89 -16.82 -10.52
C ARG A 187 7.65 -16.03 -10.94
N LEU A 188 6.58 -16.17 -10.16
CA LEU A 188 5.28 -15.55 -10.35
C LEU A 188 4.62 -15.94 -11.69
N ASN A 189 5.01 -17.07 -12.26
CA ASN A 189 4.41 -17.60 -13.49
C ASN A 189 2.91 -17.87 -13.27
N ASN A 190 2.12 -17.56 -14.31
CA ASN A 190 0.67 -17.72 -14.32
C ASN A 190 -0.02 -17.05 -13.11
N CYS A 191 0.45 -15.87 -12.72
CA CYS A 191 -0.23 -15.04 -11.73
C CYS A 191 -1.08 -13.97 -12.41
N LEU A 192 -2.06 -13.42 -11.71
CA LEU A 192 -2.84 -12.28 -12.19
C LEU A 192 -2.92 -11.23 -11.10
N ALA A 193 -2.72 -9.97 -11.45
CA ALA A 193 -2.85 -8.86 -10.52
C ALA A 193 -4.15 -8.10 -10.74
N VAL A 194 -4.89 -7.90 -9.66
CA VAL A 194 -5.97 -6.92 -9.54
C VAL A 194 -5.37 -5.67 -8.90
N CYS A 195 -5.39 -4.57 -9.66
CA CYS A 195 -4.61 -3.39 -9.33
C CYS A 195 -5.52 -2.22 -8.98
N ASP A 196 -5.41 -1.76 -7.74
CA ASP A 196 -5.88 -0.45 -7.31
C ASP A 196 -5.01 0.64 -7.95
N ALA A 197 -5.56 1.33 -8.95
CA ALA A 197 -4.86 2.34 -9.74
C ALA A 197 -4.65 3.67 -8.98
N GLY A 198 -5.36 3.88 -7.87
CA GLY A 198 -5.22 5.06 -7.01
C GLY A 198 -3.94 5.06 -6.18
N ALA A 199 -3.18 3.96 -6.19
CA ALA A 199 -1.95 3.84 -5.41
C ALA A 199 -0.75 3.33 -6.21
N SER A 200 0.33 4.12 -6.23
CA SER A 200 1.57 3.82 -6.96
C SER A 200 2.18 2.46 -6.64
N VAL A 201 2.17 2.07 -5.37
CA VAL A 201 2.74 0.77 -4.94
C VAL A 201 1.91 -0.37 -5.54
N SER A 202 0.58 -0.27 -5.53
CA SER A 202 -0.31 -1.26 -6.15
C SER A 202 -0.05 -1.34 -7.66
N VAL A 203 0.02 -0.19 -8.35
CA VAL A 203 0.36 -0.14 -9.78
C VAL A 203 1.71 -0.78 -10.07
N ALA A 204 2.73 -0.48 -9.26
CA ALA A 204 4.08 -1.02 -9.46
C ALA A 204 4.12 -2.54 -9.28
N LEU A 205 3.43 -3.07 -8.27
CA LEU A 205 3.32 -4.52 -8.07
C LEU A 205 2.47 -5.19 -9.15
N GLY A 206 1.42 -4.51 -9.61
CA GLY A 206 0.59 -4.93 -10.74
C GLY A 206 1.38 -5.08 -12.02
N LEU A 207 2.14 -4.04 -12.40
CA LEU A 207 3.06 -4.07 -13.54
C LEU A 207 4.06 -5.22 -13.41
N PHE A 208 4.66 -5.35 -12.22
CA PHE A 208 5.65 -6.39 -11.95
C PHE A 208 5.08 -7.80 -12.15
N VAL A 209 3.91 -8.11 -11.59
CA VAL A 209 3.24 -9.40 -11.78
C VAL A 209 2.86 -9.60 -13.25
N SER A 210 2.30 -8.58 -13.89
CA SER A 210 1.84 -8.68 -15.29
C SER A 210 2.97 -9.03 -16.25
N GLU A 211 4.17 -8.48 -16.04
CA GLU A 211 5.32 -8.74 -16.91
C GLU A 211 5.98 -10.10 -16.65
N LEU A 212 5.80 -10.69 -15.46
CA LEU A 212 6.34 -12.00 -15.11
C LEU A 212 5.39 -13.15 -15.45
N SER A 213 4.10 -12.86 -15.54
CA SER A 213 3.10 -13.81 -16.01
C SER A 213 3.35 -14.25 -17.45
N GLN A 214 2.83 -15.42 -17.80
CA GLN A 214 3.11 -16.09 -19.07
C GLN A 214 1.82 -16.46 -19.79
N GLY A 215 1.94 -16.71 -21.09
CA GLY A 215 0.86 -17.23 -21.92
C GLY A 215 -0.34 -16.27 -21.97
N PRO A 216 -1.57 -16.76 -21.74
CA PRO A 216 -2.78 -15.94 -21.90
C PRO A 216 -2.89 -14.80 -20.87
N TRP A 217 -2.03 -14.77 -19.85
CA TRP A 217 -2.04 -13.76 -18.78
C TRP A 217 -0.88 -12.76 -18.90
N GLU A 218 0.06 -12.98 -19.81
CA GLU A 218 1.25 -12.12 -19.97
C GLU A 218 0.85 -10.69 -20.32
N GLY A 219 1.41 -9.73 -19.57
CA GLY A 219 1.16 -8.30 -19.74
C GLY A 219 -0.27 -7.86 -19.40
N LYS A 220 -1.10 -8.74 -18.82
CA LYS A 220 -2.50 -8.42 -18.48
C LYS A 220 -2.66 -8.13 -16.99
N VAL A 221 -3.57 -7.21 -16.68
CA VAL A 221 -3.99 -6.85 -15.32
C VAL A 221 -5.50 -6.70 -15.26
N VAL A 222 -6.07 -6.84 -14.06
CA VAL A 222 -7.48 -6.53 -13.80
C VAL A 222 -7.57 -5.21 -13.05
N ASN A 223 -8.45 -4.30 -13.48
CA ASN A 223 -8.68 -3.05 -12.75
C ASN A 223 -9.49 -3.31 -11.47
N TYR A 224 -9.21 -2.52 -10.43
CA TYR A 224 -9.96 -2.57 -9.16
C TYR A 224 -11.30 -1.82 -9.32
N SER A 225 -12.38 -2.56 -9.59
CA SER A 225 -13.71 -2.01 -9.88
C SER A 225 -14.82 -3.00 -9.49
N GLN A 226 -16.05 -2.52 -9.32
CA GLN A 226 -17.23 -3.37 -9.19
C GLN A 226 -17.57 -4.09 -10.50
N ASN A 227 -17.03 -3.62 -11.62
CA ASN A 227 -17.14 -4.23 -12.94
C ASN A 227 -15.74 -4.50 -13.50
N PRO A 228 -14.99 -5.47 -12.90
CA PRO A 228 -13.61 -5.71 -13.26
C PRO A 228 -13.48 -6.16 -14.72
N GLN A 229 -12.47 -5.64 -15.40
CA GLN A 229 -12.11 -5.92 -16.77
C GLN A 229 -10.63 -6.31 -16.88
N LEU A 230 -10.32 -7.18 -17.84
CA LEU A 230 -8.95 -7.61 -18.10
C LEU A 230 -8.32 -6.70 -19.16
N HIS A 231 -7.26 -5.99 -18.79
CA HIS A 231 -6.57 -5.05 -19.66
C HIS A 231 -5.17 -5.54 -19.99
N LEU A 232 -4.82 -5.52 -21.27
CA LEU A 232 -3.42 -5.62 -21.71
C LEU A 232 -2.74 -4.27 -21.44
N VAL A 233 -1.70 -4.26 -20.61
CA VAL A 233 -0.93 -3.07 -20.28
C VAL A 233 -0.29 -2.48 -21.54
N ARG A 234 -0.52 -1.20 -21.79
CA ARG A 234 0.03 -0.48 -22.95
C ARG A 234 1.10 0.52 -22.51
N GLY A 235 2.14 0.67 -23.33
CA GLY A 235 3.24 1.62 -23.11
C GLY A 235 4.59 1.01 -23.47
N GLU A 236 5.49 1.83 -23.98
CA GLU A 236 6.86 1.40 -24.36
C GLU A 236 7.83 1.47 -23.18
N ASP A 237 7.59 2.38 -22.24
CA ASP A 237 8.41 2.63 -21.05
C ASP A 237 7.55 2.53 -19.76
N LEU A 238 8.18 2.47 -18.59
CA LEU A 238 7.48 2.40 -17.30
C LEU A 238 6.56 3.58 -17.08
N LYS A 239 6.93 4.77 -17.54
CA LYS A 239 6.14 5.98 -17.32
C LYS A 239 4.83 5.93 -18.10
N SER A 240 4.87 5.51 -19.35
CA SER A 240 3.69 5.32 -20.20
C SER A 240 2.84 4.15 -19.70
N LYS A 241 3.46 3.03 -19.31
CA LYS A 241 2.76 1.89 -18.66
C LYS A 241 2.06 2.31 -17.36
N PHE A 242 2.75 3.06 -16.51
CA PHE A 242 2.17 3.62 -15.29
C PHE A 242 1.01 4.56 -15.60
N SER A 243 1.16 5.45 -16.60
CA SER A 243 0.09 6.37 -17.00
C SER A 243 -1.12 5.62 -17.54
N PHE A 244 -0.91 4.54 -18.30
CA PHE A 244 -1.98 3.66 -18.76
C PHE A 244 -2.71 3.03 -17.56
N MET A 245 -1.96 2.44 -16.61
CA MET A 245 -2.54 1.83 -15.41
C MET A 245 -3.36 2.83 -14.61
N HIS A 246 -2.86 4.06 -14.44
CA HIS A 246 -3.57 5.11 -13.72
C HIS A 246 -4.83 5.58 -14.47
N SER A 247 -4.84 5.53 -15.80
CA SER A 247 -6.06 5.82 -16.58
C SER A 247 -7.17 4.78 -16.43
N LEU A 248 -6.88 3.61 -15.82
CA LEU A 248 -7.89 2.61 -15.46
C LEU A 248 -8.57 2.91 -14.11
N GLU A 249 -8.15 3.97 -13.41
CA GLU A 249 -8.80 4.40 -12.17
C GLU A 249 -10.21 4.91 -12.47
N GLU A 250 -11.21 4.19 -12.00
CA GLU A 250 -12.61 4.59 -12.06
C GLU A 250 -12.92 5.37 -10.78
N CYS A 251 -13.04 6.70 -10.87
CA CYS A 251 -13.23 7.62 -9.74
C CYS A 251 -14.45 7.34 -8.83
N GLU A 252 -15.30 6.39 -9.19
CA GLU A 252 -16.57 6.09 -8.52
C GLU A 252 -16.58 4.76 -7.76
N ASP A 253 -15.61 3.85 -8.02
CA ASP A 253 -15.58 2.50 -7.46
C ASP A 253 -14.50 2.34 -6.37
N TRP A 254 -14.95 2.29 -5.12
CA TRP A 254 -14.09 2.09 -3.93
C TRP A 254 -13.99 0.63 -3.48
N GLU A 255 -14.59 -0.28 -4.25
CA GLU A 255 -14.71 -1.70 -3.96
C GLU A 255 -14.48 -2.54 -5.21
N VAL A 256 -13.90 -3.73 -5.03
CA VAL A 256 -13.76 -4.72 -6.09
C VAL A 256 -14.74 -5.87 -5.91
N ASP A 257 -15.36 -6.31 -7.01
CA ASP A 257 -16.16 -7.54 -7.03
C ASP A 257 -15.29 -8.73 -7.47
N LEU A 258 -14.67 -9.39 -6.48
CA LEU A 258 -13.79 -10.53 -6.77
C LEU A 258 -14.54 -11.76 -7.31
N GLY A 259 -15.86 -11.86 -7.10
CA GLY A 259 -16.68 -12.90 -7.74
C GLY A 259 -16.64 -12.76 -9.26
N LYS A 260 -16.80 -11.52 -9.75
CA LYS A 260 -16.65 -11.20 -11.18
C LYS A 260 -15.22 -11.36 -11.68
N VAL A 261 -14.20 -11.12 -10.86
CA VAL A 261 -12.79 -11.40 -11.23
C VAL A 261 -12.62 -12.89 -11.54
N PHE A 262 -13.18 -13.78 -10.72
CA PHE A 262 -13.14 -15.22 -10.97
C PHE A 262 -13.93 -15.63 -12.22
N ASP A 263 -15.11 -15.04 -12.44
CA ASP A 263 -15.90 -15.28 -13.64
C ASP A 263 -15.14 -14.83 -14.92
N LEU A 264 -14.48 -13.67 -14.87
CA LEU A 264 -13.62 -13.15 -15.95
C LEU A 264 -12.45 -14.08 -16.26
N ILE A 265 -11.78 -14.62 -15.24
CA ILE A 265 -10.69 -15.60 -15.42
C ILE A 265 -11.23 -16.86 -16.12
N LEU A 266 -12.39 -17.37 -15.72
CA LEU A 266 -13.00 -18.53 -16.36
C LEU A 266 -13.41 -18.24 -17.80
N GLU A 267 -13.97 -17.06 -18.07
CA GLU A 267 -14.36 -16.65 -19.41
C GLU A 267 -13.15 -16.68 -20.35
N VAL A 268 -12.04 -16.05 -19.95
CA VAL A 268 -10.80 -16.06 -20.74
C VAL A 268 -10.26 -17.48 -20.90
N ALA A 269 -10.26 -18.28 -19.84
CA ALA A 269 -9.77 -19.66 -19.89
C ALA A 269 -10.56 -20.54 -20.86
N VAL A 270 -11.89 -20.37 -20.91
CA VAL A 270 -12.76 -21.10 -21.84
C VAL A 270 -12.63 -20.57 -23.26
N ASN A 271 -12.63 -19.24 -23.45
CA ASN A 271 -12.58 -18.62 -24.77
C ASN A 271 -11.24 -18.85 -25.48
N GLU A 272 -10.12 -18.82 -24.74
CA GLU A 272 -8.77 -19.04 -25.27
C GLU A 272 -8.34 -20.52 -25.20
N ASN A 273 -9.21 -21.43 -24.73
CA ASN A 273 -8.94 -22.86 -24.53
C ASN A 273 -7.63 -23.11 -23.77
N VAL A 274 -7.47 -22.41 -22.65
CA VAL A 274 -6.26 -22.40 -21.84
C VAL A 274 -6.00 -23.79 -21.24
N LYS A 275 -4.78 -24.31 -21.35
CA LYS A 275 -4.46 -25.59 -20.73
C LYS A 275 -4.44 -25.46 -19.20
N ALA A 276 -4.77 -26.53 -18.49
CA ALA A 276 -4.79 -26.53 -17.03
C ALA A 276 -3.45 -26.08 -16.40
N GLU A 277 -2.32 -26.39 -17.05
CA GLU A 277 -0.99 -26.00 -16.58
C GLU A 277 -0.70 -24.49 -16.75
N GLN A 278 -1.38 -23.85 -17.71
CA GLN A 278 -1.30 -22.43 -18.03
C GLN A 278 -2.37 -21.59 -17.31
N MET A 279 -3.27 -22.24 -16.57
CA MET A 279 -4.30 -21.56 -15.78
C MET A 279 -3.67 -20.68 -14.69
N VAL A 280 -4.36 -19.58 -14.35
CA VAL A 280 -3.92 -18.71 -13.24
C VAL A 280 -3.80 -19.54 -11.97
N ARG A 281 -2.63 -19.48 -11.33
CA ARG A 281 -2.35 -20.18 -10.06
C ARG A 281 -2.66 -19.29 -8.86
N LYS A 282 -2.35 -18.00 -8.97
CA LYS A 282 -2.57 -17.01 -7.91
C LYS A 282 -3.15 -15.72 -8.47
N VAL A 283 -4.13 -15.17 -7.77
CA VAL A 283 -4.66 -13.83 -8.02
C VAL A 283 -4.21 -12.94 -6.87
N PHE A 284 -3.40 -11.93 -7.16
CA PHE A 284 -2.96 -10.92 -6.20
C PHE A 284 -3.86 -9.71 -6.30
N VAL A 285 -4.51 -9.33 -5.19
CA VAL A 285 -5.28 -8.09 -5.08
C VAL A 285 -4.46 -7.11 -4.27
N PHE A 286 -3.85 -6.12 -4.93
CA PHE A 286 -3.13 -5.06 -4.25
C PHE A 286 -4.07 -3.88 -4.04
N THR A 287 -4.26 -3.46 -2.79
CA THR A 287 -5.25 -2.42 -2.47
C THR A 287 -4.83 -1.55 -1.30
N PHE A 288 -5.24 -0.28 -1.35
CA PHE A 288 -5.18 0.65 -0.23
C PHE A 288 -6.57 0.94 0.36
N PHE A 289 -7.60 0.18 -0.03
CA PHE A 289 -8.98 0.47 0.37
C PHE A 289 -9.46 -0.30 1.59
N LYS A 290 -10.51 0.28 2.20
CA LYS A 290 -11.06 -0.16 3.47
C LYS A 290 -11.88 -1.44 3.40
N GLN A 291 -12.23 -1.90 2.19
CA GLN A 291 -13.09 -3.06 1.95
C GLN A 291 -12.63 -4.30 2.74
N PHE A 292 -11.33 -4.44 2.96
CA PHE A 292 -10.73 -5.58 3.67
C PHE A 292 -10.11 -5.22 5.02
N HIS A 293 -10.54 -4.12 5.68
CA HIS A 293 -9.94 -3.66 6.95
C HIS A 293 -10.29 -4.51 8.17
N ASP A 294 -11.43 -5.19 8.16
CA ASP A 294 -11.88 -6.08 9.24
C ASP A 294 -11.29 -7.50 9.10
N GLY A 295 -10.50 -7.74 8.04
CA GLY A 295 -9.91 -9.02 7.73
C GLY A 295 -10.94 -10.04 7.26
N CYS A 296 -12.09 -9.58 6.78
CA CYS A 296 -13.08 -10.41 6.14
C CYS A 296 -13.00 -10.22 4.63
N TRP A 297 -13.22 -11.30 3.90
CA TRP A 297 -13.48 -11.28 2.47
C TRP A 297 -14.76 -12.06 2.22
N LYS A 298 -15.63 -11.55 1.34
CA LYS A 298 -16.78 -12.28 0.81
C LYS A 298 -17.01 -11.86 -0.65
N PRO A 299 -17.34 -12.80 -1.54
CA PRO A 299 -17.86 -12.45 -2.87
C PRO A 299 -19.11 -11.57 -2.70
N ARG A 300 -19.25 -10.54 -3.54
CA ARG A 300 -20.44 -9.67 -3.51
C ARG A 300 -21.70 -10.43 -3.94
N CYS A 301 -21.54 -11.32 -4.92
CA CYS A 301 -22.56 -12.22 -5.43
C CYS A 301 -22.10 -13.68 -5.28
N GLY A 302 -22.94 -14.52 -4.66
CA GLY A 302 -22.64 -15.95 -4.45
C GLY A 302 -21.81 -16.22 -3.20
N ASN A 303 -21.28 -17.45 -3.09
CA ASN A 303 -20.34 -17.86 -2.05
C ASN A 303 -19.07 -18.48 -2.68
N TYR A 304 -18.03 -18.69 -1.88
CA TYR A 304 -16.77 -19.27 -2.37
C TYR A 304 -16.97 -20.69 -2.94
N GLU A 305 -17.93 -21.44 -2.42
CA GLU A 305 -18.30 -22.77 -2.93
C GLU A 305 -18.85 -22.72 -4.36
N GLU A 306 -19.59 -21.67 -4.72
CA GLU A 306 -20.10 -21.47 -6.07
C GLU A 306 -18.95 -21.21 -7.06
N ILE A 307 -17.94 -20.43 -6.65
CA ILE A 307 -16.72 -20.23 -7.44
C ILE A 307 -16.04 -21.58 -7.66
N GLN A 308 -15.86 -22.38 -6.61
CA GLN A 308 -15.29 -23.73 -6.71
C GLN A 308 -16.07 -24.63 -7.66
N ARG A 309 -17.39 -24.61 -7.60
CA ARG A 309 -18.26 -25.38 -8.51
C ARG A 309 -18.06 -24.96 -9.97
N LYS A 310 -18.11 -23.65 -10.26
CA LYS A 310 -17.93 -23.11 -11.63
C LYS A 310 -16.58 -23.53 -12.23
N PHE A 311 -15.50 -23.44 -11.46
CA PHE A 311 -14.17 -23.86 -11.91
C PHE A 311 -14.09 -25.36 -12.18
N LYS A 312 -14.61 -26.17 -11.25
CA LYS A 312 -14.64 -27.63 -11.38
C LYS A 312 -15.43 -28.09 -12.61
N GLU A 313 -16.58 -27.48 -12.89
CA GLU A 313 -17.39 -27.78 -14.07
C GLU A 313 -16.68 -27.51 -15.40
N LYS A 314 -15.74 -26.55 -15.40
CA LYS A 314 -14.90 -26.21 -16.56
C LYS A 314 -13.57 -26.98 -16.58
N GLY A 315 -13.32 -27.86 -15.60
CA GLY A 315 -12.09 -28.66 -15.52
C GLY A 315 -10.87 -27.91 -15.00
N TYR A 316 -11.05 -26.76 -14.35
CA TYR A 316 -9.96 -25.95 -13.80
C TYR A 316 -9.93 -25.99 -12.27
N ALA A 317 -8.74 -25.77 -11.70
CA ALA A 317 -8.58 -25.49 -10.27
C ALA A 317 -8.83 -24.00 -9.99
N VAL A 318 -9.40 -23.69 -8.82
CA VAL A 318 -9.58 -22.30 -8.39
C VAL A 318 -8.21 -21.69 -8.06
N PRO A 319 -7.87 -20.52 -8.62
CA PRO A 319 -6.65 -19.80 -8.26
C PRO A 319 -6.63 -19.45 -6.77
N HIS A 320 -5.45 -19.50 -6.14
CA HIS A 320 -5.27 -19.02 -4.78
C HIS A 320 -5.43 -17.50 -4.77
N LEU A 321 -6.35 -16.99 -3.97
CA LEU A 321 -6.60 -15.56 -3.83
C LEU A 321 -5.72 -14.98 -2.72
N VAL A 322 -4.89 -13.99 -3.07
CA VAL A 322 -4.05 -13.27 -2.13
C VAL A 322 -4.47 -11.82 -2.12
N ILE A 323 -5.20 -11.41 -1.09
CA ILE A 323 -5.61 -10.02 -0.89
C ILE A 323 -4.55 -9.36 -0.03
N TRP A 324 -3.83 -8.39 -0.57
CA TRP A 324 -2.82 -7.62 0.15
C TRP A 324 -3.27 -6.18 0.33
N ASN A 325 -3.80 -5.91 1.52
CA ASN A 325 -4.09 -4.57 1.98
C ASN A 325 -2.78 -3.89 2.43
N LEU A 326 -2.35 -2.90 1.66
CA LEU A 326 -1.07 -2.23 1.84
C LEU A 326 -1.12 -1.18 2.99
N ILE A 327 -2.32 -0.91 3.53
CA ILE A 327 -2.52 -0.10 4.74
C ILE A 327 -2.42 -0.95 6.01
N SER A 328 -2.04 -0.33 7.13
CA SER A 328 -2.05 -0.91 8.47
C SER A 328 -3.49 -1.26 8.81
N VAL A 329 -3.76 -2.54 8.91
CA VAL A 329 -5.08 -3.07 9.23
C VAL A 329 -5.19 -3.40 10.72
N GLY A 330 -6.43 -3.54 11.21
CA GLY A 330 -6.71 -3.88 12.62
C GLY A 330 -6.59 -5.36 12.96
N TYR A 331 -6.22 -6.22 12.01
CA TYR A 331 -6.05 -7.67 12.20
C TYR A 331 -4.59 -8.08 12.02
N ALA A 332 -4.26 -9.32 12.42
CA ALA A 332 -2.95 -9.90 12.18
C ALA A 332 -2.57 -9.77 10.70
N PRO A 333 -1.31 -9.49 10.36
CA PRO A 333 -0.89 -9.23 8.99
C PRO A 333 -1.08 -10.44 8.07
N LEU A 334 -1.51 -11.59 8.60
CA LEU A 334 -2.03 -12.70 7.85
C LEU A 334 -3.26 -13.31 8.53
N ARG A 335 -4.37 -13.47 7.81
CA ARG A 335 -5.58 -14.20 8.25
C ARG A 335 -6.02 -15.21 7.20
N THR A 336 -6.40 -16.41 7.64
CA THR A 336 -6.87 -17.50 6.77
C THR A 336 -8.06 -18.21 7.44
N GLU A 337 -9.26 -18.06 6.88
CA GLU A 337 -10.44 -18.86 7.28
C GLU A 337 -10.80 -19.90 6.21
N GLU A 338 -10.51 -19.60 4.94
CA GLU A 338 -10.92 -20.38 3.79
C GLU A 338 -9.69 -21.00 3.09
N PRO A 339 -9.74 -22.30 2.72
CA PRO A 339 -8.68 -22.92 1.93
C PRO A 339 -8.55 -22.21 0.58
N GLY A 340 -7.35 -21.71 0.26
CA GLY A 340 -7.09 -21.01 -1.00
C GLY A 340 -7.28 -19.49 -0.96
N VAL A 341 -7.49 -18.90 0.23
CA VAL A 341 -7.52 -17.44 0.41
C VAL A 341 -6.51 -17.00 1.49
N THR A 342 -5.75 -15.96 1.17
CA THR A 342 -4.77 -15.33 2.07
C THR A 342 -5.04 -13.84 2.13
N LEU A 343 -5.31 -13.32 3.34
CA LEU A 343 -5.42 -11.89 3.57
C LEU A 343 -4.15 -11.38 4.25
N LEU A 344 -3.41 -10.52 3.55
CA LEU A 344 -2.21 -9.86 4.00
C LEU A 344 -2.49 -8.41 4.38
N GLY A 345 -2.03 -8.01 5.56
CA GLY A 345 -2.24 -6.67 6.11
C GLY A 345 -0.93 -5.93 6.35
N GLY A 346 -0.89 -4.66 5.94
CA GLY A 346 0.29 -3.80 6.09
C GLY A 346 1.31 -4.00 4.98
N PHE A 347 2.31 -3.10 4.97
CA PHE A 347 3.35 -3.07 3.94
C PHE A 347 4.69 -2.67 4.57
N SER A 348 5.76 -3.33 4.13
CA SER A 348 7.13 -2.92 4.40
C SER A 348 8.05 -3.41 3.27
N ASP A 349 9.19 -2.74 3.09
CA ASP A 349 10.23 -3.17 2.15
C ASP A 349 10.71 -4.61 2.44
N ALA A 350 10.75 -5.01 3.71
CA ALA A 350 11.15 -6.35 4.12
C ALA A 350 10.10 -7.40 3.72
N MET A 351 8.81 -7.11 3.90
CA MET A 351 7.72 -7.97 3.43
C MET A 351 7.73 -8.10 1.90
N LEU A 352 7.93 -6.99 1.19
CA LEU A 352 8.01 -7.04 -0.27
C LEU A 352 9.23 -7.85 -0.73
N LYS A 353 10.41 -7.68 -0.12
CA LYS A 353 11.59 -8.53 -0.41
C LYS A 353 11.28 -10.00 -0.22
N SER A 354 10.72 -10.36 0.94
CA SER A 354 10.34 -11.75 1.23
C SER A 354 9.31 -12.28 0.22
N PHE A 355 8.32 -11.47 -0.19
CA PHE A 355 7.34 -11.84 -1.21
C PHE A 355 8.02 -12.18 -2.55
N LEU A 356 8.97 -11.34 -2.97
CA LEU A 356 9.70 -11.53 -4.21
C LEU A 356 10.64 -12.75 -4.16
N GLU A 357 11.26 -12.98 -3.00
CA GLU A 357 12.18 -14.10 -2.78
C GLU A 357 11.48 -15.46 -2.72
N ASN A 358 10.23 -15.48 -2.23
CA ASN A 358 9.45 -16.70 -1.98
C ASN A 358 8.33 -16.93 -2.99
N ASP A 359 8.49 -16.50 -4.25
CA ASP A 359 7.53 -16.77 -5.33
C ASP A 359 6.09 -16.31 -5.01
N GLY A 360 5.99 -15.13 -4.39
CA GLY A 360 4.73 -14.56 -3.95
C GLY A 360 4.04 -15.35 -2.82
N GLN A 361 4.81 -16.08 -2.01
CA GLN A 361 4.34 -16.69 -0.78
C GLN A 361 4.81 -15.87 0.42
N LEU A 362 3.90 -15.63 1.36
CA LEU A 362 4.19 -15.03 2.65
C LEU A 362 3.47 -15.83 3.73
N GLY A 363 4.22 -16.55 4.55
CA GLY A 363 3.70 -17.33 5.66
C GLY A 363 3.57 -16.53 6.96
N PRO A 364 2.74 -16.97 7.93
CA PRO A 364 2.55 -16.25 9.20
C PRO A 364 3.87 -16.10 9.96
N ASN A 365 4.66 -17.17 10.02
CA ASN A 365 5.97 -17.17 10.69
C ASN A 365 6.95 -16.20 10.02
N GLN A 366 6.99 -16.18 8.69
CA GLN A 366 7.86 -15.24 7.95
C GLN A 366 7.46 -13.79 8.23
N VAL A 367 6.16 -13.48 8.17
CA VAL A 367 5.67 -12.13 8.46
C VAL A 367 5.96 -11.73 9.90
N MET A 368 5.78 -12.64 10.86
CA MET A 368 6.15 -12.43 12.26
C MET A 368 7.66 -12.19 12.42
N GLU A 369 8.49 -13.06 11.86
CA GLU A 369 9.96 -12.97 11.88
C GLU A 369 10.44 -11.64 11.31
N LEU A 370 9.87 -11.21 10.17
CA LEU A 370 10.18 -9.92 9.56
C LEU A 370 9.80 -8.75 10.49
N ALA A 371 8.64 -8.84 11.16
CA ALA A 371 8.19 -7.81 12.09
C ALA A 371 9.08 -7.67 13.34
N ILE A 372 9.70 -8.76 13.80
CA ILE A 372 10.61 -8.78 14.97
C ILE A 372 12.10 -8.76 14.60
N SER A 373 12.44 -8.79 13.32
CA SER A 373 13.82 -8.70 12.83
C SER A 373 14.57 -7.40 13.17
N PRO A 374 13.91 -6.23 13.33
CA PRO A 374 14.60 -4.99 13.67
C PRO A 374 15.39 -5.09 14.99
N GLN A 375 16.55 -4.42 15.02
CA GLN A 375 17.51 -4.52 16.13
C GLN A 375 16.94 -4.15 17.51
N CYS A 376 15.89 -3.33 17.56
CA CYS A 376 15.19 -2.98 18.80
C CYS A 376 14.52 -4.19 19.49
N TYR A 377 14.07 -5.18 18.72
CA TYR A 377 13.42 -6.38 19.23
C TYR A 377 14.40 -7.51 19.56
N GLN A 378 15.61 -7.48 19.00
CA GLN A 378 16.65 -8.48 19.29
C GLN A 378 17.13 -8.47 20.75
N THR A 379 16.82 -7.40 21.49
CA THR A 379 17.11 -7.29 22.93
C THR A 379 16.04 -7.93 23.82
N LEU A 380 14.91 -8.36 23.24
CA LEU A 380 13.83 -9.00 23.96
C LEU A 380 14.07 -10.51 24.03
N ALA A 381 13.93 -11.07 25.23
CA ALA A 381 13.92 -12.51 25.41
C ALA A 381 12.49 -13.04 25.23
N VAL A 382 12.34 -14.07 24.39
CA VAL A 382 11.10 -14.85 24.30
C VAL A 382 11.12 -15.84 25.45
N PHE A 383 10.15 -15.74 26.36
CA PHE A 383 9.91 -16.74 27.40
C PHE A 383 8.76 -17.63 26.95
N ASP A 384 8.97 -18.95 27.02
CA ASP A 384 8.00 -19.99 26.67
C ASP A 384 7.08 -20.35 27.84
#